data_AF-A0A2A8DB11-F1
#
_entry.id   AF-A0A2A8DB11-F1
#
_cell.length_a   1.000
_cell.length_b   1.000
_cell.length_c   1.000
_cell.angle_alpha   90.00
_cell.angle_beta   90.00
_cell.angle_gamma   90.00
#
_symmetry.space_group_name_H-M   'P 1'
#
loop_
_entity.id
_entity.type
_entity.pdbx_description
1 polymer ?
#
loop_
_entity_poly.entity_id
_entity_poly.type
_entity_poly.pdbx_seq_one_letter_code
_entity_poly.pdbx_strand_id
1 'polypeptide(L)'
;MLKIGSYILLFYLAFRLSKHSFEFEKVSRLELIILPLYSTLMFFITMTWSEENIMVAIILLFLSFLVGWLQASKVEFKDEGKEDKYQRPIILMKKNWSYIIGWGILFLLIIGAHFYSNSHMEVEEVVTEFWKEIVKEISIFARFNAKDGWETWLITGVSSLTFTAFIKSKNKKLEKSLARRRKNSSFSE
;
A
#
# COMPACT_ATOMS: atom_id res chain seq x y z
N MET A 1 -13.27 1.66 25.40
CA MET A 1 -14.27 2.76 25.21
C MET A 1 -13.83 3.78 24.14
N LEU A 2 -14.03 3.42 22.88
CA LEU A 2 -14.03 4.37 21.77
C LEU A 2 -15.26 5.30 21.90
N LYS A 3 -15.04 6.62 21.96
CA LYS A 3 -16.11 7.61 22.07
C LYS A 3 -16.84 7.74 20.72
N ILE A 4 -18.11 8.14 20.69
CA ILE A 4 -18.86 8.42 19.44
C ILE A 4 -18.05 9.28 18.44
N GLY A 5 -17.24 10.21 18.94
CA GLY A 5 -16.33 11.02 18.13
C GLY A 5 -15.29 10.23 17.33
N SER A 6 -14.78 9.10 17.81
CA SER A 6 -13.81 8.28 17.06
C SER A 6 -14.46 7.53 15.89
N TYR A 7 -15.72 7.12 16.01
CA TYR A 7 -16.46 6.50 14.91
C TYR A 7 -16.77 7.51 13.80
N ILE A 8 -17.16 8.73 14.15
CA ILE A 8 -17.37 9.83 13.19
C ILE A 8 -16.06 10.15 12.46
N LEU A 9 -14.96 10.21 13.20
CA LEU A 9 -13.64 10.47 12.62
C LEU A 9 -13.20 9.34 11.69
N LEU A 10 -13.40 8.08 12.07
CA LEU A 10 -13.16 6.91 11.20
C LEU A 10 -13.90 7.01 9.89
N PHE A 11 -15.21 7.29 9.96
CA PHE A 11 -16.04 7.44 8.77
C PHE A 11 -15.54 8.59 7.88
N TYR A 12 -15.21 9.74 8.48
CA TYR A 12 -14.66 10.88 7.75
C TYR A 12 -13.34 10.56 7.05
N LEU A 13 -12.43 9.85 7.71
CA LEU A 13 -11.14 9.46 7.13
C LEU A 13 -11.29 8.42 6.02
N ALA A 14 -12.16 7.41 6.20
CA ALA A 14 -12.49 6.44 5.16
C ALA A 14 -13.12 7.13 3.93
N PHE A 15 -14.01 8.11 4.16
CA PHE A 15 -14.59 8.93 3.10
C PHE A 15 -13.53 9.77 2.38
N ARG A 16 -12.61 10.39 3.12
CA ARG A 16 -11.50 11.17 2.55
C ARG A 16 -10.58 10.29 1.69
N LEU A 17 -10.20 9.11 2.16
CA LEU A 17 -9.42 8.12 1.41
C LEU A 17 -10.12 7.70 0.11
N SER A 18 -11.44 7.49 0.20
CA SER A 18 -12.27 7.18 -0.96
C SER A 18 -12.22 8.32 -1.98
N LYS A 19 -12.38 9.57 -1.54
CA LYS A 19 -12.32 10.74 -2.44
C LYS A 19 -10.95 10.89 -3.11
N HIS A 20 -9.85 10.76 -2.36
CA HIS A 20 -8.50 10.85 -2.92
C HIS A 20 -8.24 9.80 -4.00
N SER A 21 -8.84 8.60 -3.87
CA SER A 21 -8.72 7.56 -4.90
C SER A 21 -9.27 7.98 -6.27
N PHE A 22 -10.15 9.00 -6.35
CA PHE A 22 -10.70 9.54 -7.59
C PHE A 22 -9.98 10.79 -8.11
N GLU A 23 -8.97 11.29 -7.40
CA GLU A 23 -8.22 12.46 -7.80
C GLU A 23 -6.95 12.04 -8.57
N PHE A 24 -6.52 12.90 -9.48
CA PHE A 24 -5.25 12.70 -10.20
C PHE A 24 -4.11 13.21 -9.35
N GLU A 25 -3.31 12.30 -8.82
CA GLU A 25 -2.23 12.62 -7.90
C GLU A 25 -0.87 12.30 -8.48
N LYS A 26 0.14 13.06 -8.07
CA LYS A 26 1.52 12.80 -8.46
C LYS A 26 2.01 11.53 -7.80
N VAL A 27 2.57 10.65 -8.60
CA VAL A 27 3.10 9.38 -8.11
C VAL A 27 4.33 9.59 -7.21
N SER A 28 4.34 8.92 -6.05
CA SER A 28 5.43 8.98 -5.08
C SER A 28 6.34 7.75 -5.17
N ARG A 29 7.66 7.98 -5.23
CA ARG A 29 8.68 6.91 -5.13
C ARG A 29 8.67 6.24 -3.75
N LEU A 30 8.29 7.00 -2.72
CA LEU A 30 8.22 6.47 -1.36
C LEU A 30 7.12 5.38 -1.30
N GLU A 31 5.96 5.67 -1.88
CA GLU A 31 4.82 4.76 -1.95
C GLU A 31 5.06 3.56 -2.87
N LEU A 32 5.59 3.78 -4.08
CA LEU A 32 5.70 2.71 -5.08
C LEU A 32 6.99 1.90 -5.05
N ILE A 33 8.01 2.34 -4.31
CA ILE A 33 9.32 1.65 -4.30
C ILE A 33 9.79 1.41 -2.88
N ILE A 34 9.84 2.45 -2.06
CA ILE A 34 10.42 2.31 -0.72
C ILE A 34 9.51 1.45 0.16
N LEU A 35 8.21 1.74 0.18
CA LEU A 35 7.26 1.03 1.00
C LEU A 35 7.16 -0.47 0.68
N PRO A 36 6.97 -0.90 -0.60
CA PRO A 36 6.84 -2.31 -0.91
C PRO A 36 8.12 -3.11 -0.58
N LEU A 37 9.29 -2.51 -0.82
CA LEU A 37 10.58 -3.12 -0.49
C LEU A 37 10.78 -3.21 1.02
N TYR A 38 10.47 -2.15 1.75
CA TYR A 38 10.55 -2.13 3.21
C TYR A 38 9.62 -3.19 3.83
N SER A 39 8.35 -3.24 3.42
CA SER A 39 7.41 -4.23 3.95
C SER A 39 7.81 -5.66 3.61
N THR A 40 8.32 -5.90 2.40
CA THR A 40 8.82 -7.22 2.01
C THR A 40 10.05 -7.62 2.85
N LEU A 41 10.97 -6.69 3.11
CA LEU A 41 12.11 -6.94 3.99
C LEU A 41 11.65 -7.24 5.42
N MET A 42 10.72 -6.45 5.95
CA MET A 42 10.16 -6.65 7.29
C MET A 42 9.49 -8.01 7.43
N PHE A 43 8.77 -8.47 6.41
CA PHE A 43 8.22 -9.83 6.38
C PHE A 43 9.31 -10.89 6.62
N PHE A 44 10.41 -10.85 5.85
CA PHE A 44 11.49 -11.83 6.03
C PHE A 44 12.17 -11.74 7.41
N ILE A 45 12.20 -10.55 8.02
CA ILE A 45 12.79 -10.33 9.36
C ILE A 45 11.87 -10.84 10.47
N THR A 46 10.55 -10.62 10.36
CA THR A 46 9.59 -10.95 11.43
C THR A 46 8.94 -12.32 11.27
N MET A 47 9.06 -12.95 10.10
CA MET A 47 8.49 -14.26 9.79
C MET A 47 9.04 -15.34 10.73
N THR A 48 8.13 -16.07 11.37
CA THR A 48 8.43 -17.27 12.13
C THR A 48 8.29 -18.48 11.20
N TRP A 49 9.42 -19.11 10.88
CA TRP A 49 9.54 -20.16 9.86
C TRP A 49 9.10 -21.54 10.36
N SER A 50 7.81 -21.68 10.70
CA SER A 50 7.17 -22.98 10.96
C SER A 50 6.42 -23.46 9.71
N GLU A 51 6.20 -24.78 9.60
CA GLU A 51 5.46 -25.38 8.47
C GLU A 51 4.05 -24.79 8.33
N GLU A 52 3.36 -24.60 9.45
CA GLU A 52 2.04 -23.98 9.51
C GLU A 52 2.07 -22.54 8.98
N ASN A 53 3.01 -21.72 9.44
CA ASN A 53 3.12 -20.33 9.02
C ASN A 53 3.52 -20.21 7.55
N ILE A 54 4.34 -21.14 7.04
CA ILE A 54 4.67 -21.19 5.61
C ILE A 54 3.41 -21.44 4.78
N MET A 55 2.54 -22.37 5.21
CA MET A 55 1.27 -22.62 4.53
C MET A 55 0.38 -21.37 4.51
N VAL A 56 0.23 -20.70 5.66
CA VAL A 56 -0.51 -19.44 5.77
C VAL A 56 0.11 -18.36 4.90
N ALA A 57 1.44 -18.25 4.86
CA ALA A 57 2.15 -17.28 4.03
C ALA A 57 1.91 -17.52 2.53
N ILE A 58 1.87 -18.76 2.06
CA ILE A 58 1.57 -19.09 0.66
C ILE A 58 0.16 -18.61 0.29
N ILE A 59 -0.82 -18.87 1.15
CA ILE A 59 -2.22 -18.43 0.94
C ILE A 59 -2.29 -16.90 0.92
N LEU A 60 -1.70 -16.24 1.91
CA LEU A 60 -1.70 -14.77 2.00
C LEU A 60 -0.96 -14.12 0.83
N LEU A 61 0.12 -14.71 0.35
CA LEU A 61 0.86 -14.26 -0.83
C LEU A 61 -0.05 -14.30 -2.07
N PHE A 62 -0.73 -15.42 -2.30
CA PHE A 62 -1.64 -15.56 -3.44
C PHE A 62 -2.80 -14.56 -3.37
N LEU A 63 -3.47 -14.45 -2.23
CA LEU A 63 -4.59 -13.51 -2.04
C LEU A 63 -4.13 -12.06 -2.20
N SER A 64 -2.98 -11.70 -1.62
CA SER A 64 -2.45 -10.34 -1.69
C SER A 64 -1.99 -9.97 -3.09
N PHE A 65 -1.49 -10.93 -3.86
CA PHE A 65 -1.21 -10.75 -5.29
C PHE A 65 -2.50 -10.44 -6.05
N LEU A 66 -3.55 -11.24 -5.88
CA LEU A 66 -4.84 -11.01 -6.56
C LEU A 66 -5.43 -9.64 -6.20
N VAL A 67 -5.33 -9.24 -4.95
CA VAL A 67 -5.82 -7.93 -4.50
C VAL A 67 -4.98 -6.80 -5.09
N GLY A 68 -3.65 -6.89 -5.09
CA GLY A 68 -2.79 -5.88 -5.72
C GLY A 68 -3.07 -5.74 -7.23
N TRP A 69 -3.35 -6.85 -7.91
CA TRP A 69 -3.79 -6.85 -9.30
C TRP A 69 -5.15 -6.16 -9.48
N LEU A 70 -6.13 -6.50 -8.63
CA LEU A 70 -7.45 -5.86 -8.61
C LEU A 70 -7.31 -4.35 -8.40
N GLN A 71 -6.51 -3.91 -7.43
CA GLN A 71 -6.28 -2.49 -7.15
C GLN A 71 -5.74 -1.76 -8.38
N ALA A 72 -4.81 -2.37 -9.12
CA ALA A 72 -4.23 -1.79 -10.33
C ALA A 72 -5.19 -1.81 -11.55
N SER A 73 -6.25 -2.61 -11.52
CA SER A 73 -7.07 -2.95 -12.70
C SER A 73 -7.76 -1.75 -13.38
N LYS A 74 -8.25 -0.76 -12.62
CA LYS A 74 -8.91 0.44 -13.16
C LYS A 74 -8.11 1.73 -12.97
N VAL A 75 -6.80 1.63 -12.74
CA VAL A 75 -5.93 2.81 -12.64
C VAL A 75 -5.89 3.56 -13.98
N GLU A 76 -6.08 4.87 -13.91
CA GLU A 76 -5.94 5.80 -15.04
C GLU A 76 -4.69 6.67 -14.86
N PHE A 77 -4.10 7.06 -15.99
CA PHE A 77 -2.94 7.95 -16.00
C PHE A 77 -3.22 9.20 -16.82
N LYS A 78 -2.68 10.32 -16.36
CA LYS A 78 -2.66 11.58 -17.11
C LYS A 78 -1.23 12.08 -17.18
N ASP A 79 -0.74 12.29 -18.40
CA ASP A 79 0.55 12.92 -18.66
C ASP A 79 0.31 14.42 -18.89
N GLU A 80 0.88 15.28 -18.04
CA GLU A 80 0.73 16.73 -18.22
C GLU A 80 1.71 17.31 -19.25
N GLY A 81 2.62 16.50 -19.82
CA GLY A 81 3.68 16.99 -20.71
C GLY A 81 4.70 17.90 -20.01
N LYS A 82 4.61 18.01 -18.68
CA LYS A 82 5.53 18.78 -17.84
C LYS A 82 6.59 17.87 -17.27
N GLU A 83 7.77 18.43 -17.06
CA GLU A 83 8.87 17.76 -16.40
C GLU A 83 9.11 18.33 -15.01
N ASP A 84 9.61 17.50 -14.10
CA ASP A 84 10.07 17.95 -12.79
C ASP A 84 11.44 18.65 -12.86
N LYS A 85 11.93 19.15 -11.72
CA LYS A 85 13.26 19.77 -11.58
C LYS A 85 14.42 18.87 -12.05
N TYR A 86 14.19 17.58 -12.24
CA TYR A 86 15.17 16.58 -12.67
C TYR A 86 14.91 16.06 -14.10
N GLN A 87 14.14 16.79 -14.91
CA GLN A 87 13.80 16.44 -16.30
C GLN A 87 13.09 15.08 -16.41
N ARG A 88 12.24 14.76 -15.42
CA ARG A 88 11.41 13.56 -15.45
C ARG A 88 9.96 13.91 -15.74
N PRO A 89 9.25 13.11 -16.56
CA PRO A 89 7.86 13.38 -16.86
C PRO A 89 7.01 13.32 -15.58
N ILE A 90 6.16 14.33 -15.39
CA ILE A 90 5.18 14.34 -14.30
C ILE A 90 3.96 13.56 -14.78
N ILE A 91 3.80 12.36 -14.23
CA ILE A 91 2.64 11.50 -14.48
C ILE A 91 1.74 11.55 -13.26
N LEU A 92 0.48 11.90 -13.50
CA LEU A 92 -0.58 11.81 -12.51
C LEU A 92 -1.28 10.46 -12.63
N MET A 93 -1.67 9.91 -11.50
CA MET A 93 -2.34 8.63 -11.37
C MET A 93 -3.65 8.79 -10.62
N LYS A 94 -4.71 8.17 -11.11
CA LYS A 94 -6.02 8.08 -10.46
C LYS A 94 -6.34 6.62 -10.18
N LYS A 95 -6.56 6.27 -8.92
CA LYS A 95 -6.63 4.89 -8.42
C LYS A 95 -8.00 4.21 -8.64
N ASN A 96 -9.08 4.99 -8.66
CA ASN A 96 -10.48 4.57 -8.88
C ASN A 96 -11.04 3.58 -7.83
N TRP A 97 -12.31 3.17 -8.02
CA TRP A 97 -13.04 2.27 -7.11
C TRP A 97 -12.36 0.92 -6.86
N SER A 98 -11.63 0.40 -7.84
CA SER A 98 -10.94 -0.90 -7.70
C SER A 98 -9.89 -0.87 -6.59
N TYR A 99 -9.25 0.28 -6.37
CA TYR A 99 -8.30 0.46 -5.29
C TYR A 99 -8.96 0.41 -3.91
N ILE A 100 -10.09 1.09 -3.75
CA ILE A 100 -10.86 1.14 -2.50
C ILE A 100 -11.38 -0.25 -2.13
N ILE A 101 -11.93 -0.97 -3.12
CA ILE A 101 -12.39 -2.36 -2.93
C ILE A 101 -11.23 -3.24 -2.48
N GLY A 102 -10.08 -3.15 -3.18
CA GLY A 102 -8.91 -3.92 -2.80
C GLY A 102 -8.39 -3.57 -1.41
N TRP A 103 -8.39 -2.29 -1.03
CA TRP A 103 -8.01 -1.86 0.33
C TRP A 103 -8.93 -2.48 1.39
N GLY A 104 -10.25 -2.49 1.15
CA GLY A 104 -11.20 -3.16 2.03
C GLY A 104 -10.93 -4.67 2.16
N ILE A 105 -10.55 -5.34 1.07
CA ILE A 105 -10.18 -6.76 1.11
C ILE A 105 -8.88 -6.97 1.88
N LEU A 106 -7.84 -6.17 1.66
CA LEU A 106 -6.58 -6.26 2.43
C LEU A 106 -6.83 -6.09 3.92
N PHE A 107 -7.69 -5.14 4.29
CA PHE A 107 -8.07 -4.94 5.69
C PHE A 107 -8.71 -6.19 6.31
N LEU A 108 -9.65 -6.83 5.59
CA LEU A 108 -10.24 -8.09 6.04
C LEU A 108 -9.23 -9.23 6.12
N LEU A 109 -8.25 -9.29 5.21
CA LEU A 109 -7.17 -10.27 5.27
C LEU A 109 -6.27 -10.06 6.50
N ILE A 110 -5.94 -8.81 6.83
CA ILE A 110 -5.15 -8.47 8.02
C ILE A 110 -5.90 -8.88 9.28
N ILE A 111 -7.18 -8.52 9.41
CA ILE A 111 -8.00 -8.97 10.56
C ILE A 111 -8.06 -10.50 10.62
N GLY A 112 -8.32 -11.15 9.48
CA GLY A 112 -8.41 -12.62 9.42
C GLY A 112 -7.12 -13.31 9.86
N ALA A 113 -5.97 -12.78 9.45
CA ALA A 113 -4.66 -13.25 9.87
C ALA A 113 -4.42 -13.03 11.37
N HIS A 114 -4.76 -11.85 11.89
CA HIS A 114 -4.69 -11.57 13.32
C HIS A 114 -5.60 -12.51 14.16
N PHE A 115 -6.76 -12.89 13.63
CA PHE A 115 -7.72 -13.77 14.30
C PHE A 115 -7.24 -15.21 14.32
N TYR A 116 -6.61 -15.64 13.23
CA TYR A 116 -5.95 -16.94 13.18
C TYR A 116 -4.84 -17.04 14.24
N SER A 117 -4.01 -16.00 14.34
CA SER A 117 -2.87 -15.96 15.26
C SER A 117 -3.28 -15.73 16.73
N ASN A 118 -4.45 -15.13 17.00
CA ASN A 118 -4.95 -14.85 18.36
C ASN A 118 -6.38 -15.34 18.51
N SER A 119 -6.57 -16.36 19.35
CA SER A 119 -7.81 -17.17 19.40
C SER A 119 -9.09 -16.43 19.80
N HIS A 120 -9.02 -15.17 20.22
CA HIS A 120 -10.17 -14.32 20.53
C HIS A 120 -9.84 -12.86 20.18
N MET A 121 -10.66 -12.21 19.34
CA MET A 121 -10.63 -10.77 19.15
C MET A 121 -11.96 -10.14 19.54
N GLU A 122 -11.89 -9.10 20.35
CA GLU A 122 -13.06 -8.27 20.68
C GLU A 122 -13.32 -7.24 19.57
N VAL A 123 -14.58 -6.76 19.47
CA VAL A 123 -14.96 -5.73 18.49
C VAL A 123 -14.14 -4.44 18.66
N GLU A 124 -13.76 -4.09 19.91
CA GLU A 124 -12.91 -2.92 20.16
C GLU A 124 -11.51 -3.07 19.54
N GLU A 125 -10.96 -4.27 19.47
CA GLU A 125 -9.66 -4.54 18.87
C GLU A 125 -9.73 -4.41 17.34
N VAL A 126 -10.80 -4.90 16.72
CA VAL A 126 -11.04 -4.75 15.27
C VAL A 126 -11.13 -3.28 14.88
N VAL A 127 -11.86 -2.45 15.65
CA VAL A 127 -11.95 -1.01 15.40
C VAL A 127 -10.59 -0.32 15.58
N THR A 128 -9.82 -0.75 16.57
CA THR A 128 -8.48 -0.24 16.82
C THR A 128 -7.52 -0.60 15.68
N GLU A 129 -7.60 -1.81 15.14
CA GLU A 129 -6.79 -2.24 14.00
C GLU A 129 -7.20 -1.47 12.73
N PHE A 130 -8.50 -1.26 12.51
CA PHE A 130 -8.99 -0.41 11.42
C PHE A 130 -8.44 1.03 11.52
N TRP A 131 -8.43 1.60 12.71
CA TRP A 131 -7.87 2.93 12.96
C TRP A 131 -6.39 2.98 12.57
N LYS A 132 -5.59 2.00 12.99
CA LYS A 132 -4.17 1.92 12.63
C LYS A 132 -4.00 1.83 11.12
N GLU A 133 -4.77 1.01 10.42
CA GLU A 133 -4.68 0.85 8.97
C GLU A 133 -5.06 2.13 8.21
N ILE A 134 -6.10 2.85 8.64
CA ILE A 134 -6.43 4.17 8.07
C ILE A 134 -5.29 5.17 8.27
N VAL A 135 -4.71 5.21 9.48
CA VAL A 135 -3.59 6.12 9.78
C VAL A 135 -2.37 5.79 8.92
N LYS A 136 -2.08 4.51 8.71
CA LYS A 136 -0.99 4.01 7.83
C LYS A 136 -1.22 4.36 6.36
N GLU A 137 -2.48 4.46 5.93
CA GLU A 137 -2.83 4.85 4.56
C GLU A 137 -2.67 6.37 4.34
N ILE A 138 -3.05 7.18 5.32
CA ILE A 138 -2.91 8.64 5.26
C ILE A 138 -1.46 9.07 5.45
N SER A 139 -0.76 8.42 6.38
CA SER A 139 0.62 8.71 6.74
C SER A 139 1.48 7.49 6.52
N ILE A 140 2.18 7.49 5.40
CA ILE A 140 3.14 6.43 5.07
C ILE A 140 4.24 6.28 6.14
N PHE A 141 4.55 7.34 6.88
CA PHE A 141 5.48 7.31 8.02
C PHE A 141 4.98 6.46 9.18
N ALA A 142 3.66 6.36 9.38
CA ALA A 142 3.09 5.51 10.41
C ALA A 142 3.40 4.02 10.15
N ARG A 143 3.55 3.61 8.88
CA ARG A 143 3.98 2.24 8.55
C ARG A 143 5.39 1.93 9.03
N PHE A 144 6.33 2.87 8.96
CA PHE A 144 7.71 2.62 9.40
C PHE A 144 7.86 2.49 10.92
N ASN A 145 6.94 3.08 11.69
CA ASN A 145 6.93 2.97 13.16
C ASN A 145 6.05 1.84 13.68
N ALA A 146 5.36 1.12 12.80
CA ALA A 146 4.44 0.07 13.20
C ALA A 146 5.19 -1.19 13.65
N LYS A 147 4.69 -1.82 14.73
CA LYS A 147 5.15 -3.13 15.20
C LYS A 147 4.18 -4.21 14.70
N ASP A 148 4.07 -4.31 13.39
CA ASP A 148 3.14 -5.23 12.75
C ASP A 148 3.69 -6.67 12.72
N GLY A 149 2.77 -7.64 12.67
CA GLY A 149 3.09 -9.06 12.46
C GLY A 149 3.60 -9.33 11.05
N TRP A 150 4.24 -10.50 10.87
CA TRP A 150 4.77 -10.91 9.56
C TRP A 150 3.68 -11.02 8.50
N GLU A 151 2.45 -11.33 8.91
CA GLU A 151 1.26 -11.45 8.05
C GLU A 151 0.95 -10.10 7.40
N THR A 152 0.89 -9.03 8.20
CA THR A 152 0.64 -7.66 7.72
C THR A 152 1.75 -7.16 6.82
N TRP A 153 3.01 -7.49 7.13
CA TRP A 153 4.16 -7.17 6.28
C TRP A 153 4.11 -7.88 4.93
N LEU A 154 3.76 -9.16 4.92
CA LEU A 154 3.58 -9.96 3.70
C LEU A 154 2.45 -9.38 2.85
N ILE A 155 1.27 -9.18 3.45
CA ILE A 155 0.08 -8.65 2.78
C ILE A 155 0.39 -7.30 2.14
N THR A 156 0.98 -6.38 2.91
CA THR A 156 1.36 -5.04 2.43
C THR A 156 2.42 -5.11 1.33
N GLY A 157 3.48 -5.89 1.55
CA GLY A 157 4.61 -6.00 0.62
C GLY A 157 4.17 -6.57 -0.72
N VAL A 158 3.50 -7.71 -0.71
CA VAL A 158 3.06 -8.41 -1.93
C VAL A 158 2.00 -7.61 -2.68
N SER A 159 0.97 -7.09 -2.01
CA SER A 159 -0.07 -6.30 -2.69
C SER A 159 0.51 -5.03 -3.32
N SER A 160 1.41 -4.32 -2.61
CA SER A 160 2.01 -3.08 -3.10
C SER A 160 3.03 -3.33 -4.23
N LEU A 161 3.83 -4.40 -4.15
CA LEU A 161 4.72 -4.83 -5.23
C LEU A 161 3.92 -5.18 -6.48
N THR A 162 2.85 -5.96 -6.30
CA THR A 162 1.98 -6.38 -7.39
C THR A 162 1.31 -5.18 -8.03
N PHE A 163 0.69 -4.31 -7.22
CA PHE A 163 0.11 -3.05 -7.68
C PHE A 163 1.12 -2.25 -8.51
N THR A 164 2.33 -2.05 -7.99
CA THR A 164 3.42 -1.33 -8.66
C THR A 164 3.81 -1.97 -9.99
N ALA A 165 3.94 -3.30 -10.05
CA ALA A 165 4.31 -4.02 -11.26
C ALA A 165 3.25 -3.84 -12.36
N PHE A 166 1.97 -3.95 -12.01
CA PHE A 166 0.86 -3.81 -12.96
C PHE A 166 0.66 -2.37 -13.46
N ILE A 167 0.84 -1.35 -12.61
CA ILE A 167 0.76 0.04 -13.08
C ILE A 167 1.94 0.42 -13.98
N LYS A 168 3.14 -0.13 -13.74
CA LYS A 168 4.30 0.06 -14.61
C LYS A 168 4.11 -0.60 -15.98
N SER A 169 3.54 -1.81 -16.01
CA SER A 169 3.25 -2.49 -17.28
C SER A 169 2.20 -1.75 -18.12
N LYS A 170 1.23 -1.10 -17.47
CA LYS A 170 0.22 -0.25 -18.14
C LYS A 170 0.78 1.05 -18.70
N ASN A 171 1.76 1.66 -18.05
CA ASN A 171 2.34 2.92 -18.52
C ASN A 171 3.87 2.94 -18.35
N LYS A 172 4.59 2.60 -19.42
CA LYS A 172 6.07 2.59 -19.42
C LYS A 172 6.70 3.95 -19.11
N LYS A 173 6.01 5.08 -19.33
CA LYS A 173 6.52 6.41 -18.94
C LYS A 173 6.63 6.55 -17.42
N LEU A 174 5.87 5.78 -16.65
CA LEU A 174 5.92 5.73 -15.18
C LEU A 174 7.29 5.29 -14.67
N GLU A 175 7.96 4.39 -15.37
CA GLU A 175 9.31 3.99 -14.99
C GLU A 175 10.30 5.15 -15.06
N LYS A 176 10.13 6.03 -16.06
CA LYS A 176 10.97 7.23 -16.22
C LYS A 176 10.70 8.26 -15.12
N SER A 177 9.45 8.43 -14.67
CA SER A 177 9.15 9.33 -13.55
C SER A 177 9.70 8.81 -12.22
N LEU A 178 9.74 7.49 -12.05
CA LEU A 178 10.26 6.81 -10.86
C LEU A 178 11.78 6.61 -10.85
N ALA A 179 12.46 6.82 -11.98
CA ALA A 179 13.90 6.62 -12.14
C ALA A 179 14.71 7.42 -11.11
N ARG A 180 15.84 6.88 -10.66
CA ARG A 180 16.76 7.62 -9.79
C ARG A 180 17.29 8.85 -10.53
N ARG A 181 17.63 9.92 -9.80
CA ARG A 181 18.23 11.14 -10.35
C ARG A 181 19.35 10.77 -11.32
N ARG A 182 19.21 11.14 -12.59
CA ARG A 182 20.37 11.30 -13.47
C ARG A 182 21.21 12.41 -12.85
N LYS A 183 22.32 12.04 -12.23
CA LYS A 183 23.37 13.00 -11.89
C LYS A 183 23.87 13.46 -13.26
N ASN A 184 23.55 14.69 -13.67
CA ASN A 184 24.29 15.30 -14.77
C ASN A 184 25.75 15.28 -14.33
N SER A 185 26.56 14.47 -15.00
CA SER A 185 28.01 14.62 -15.00
C SER A 185 28.32 15.91 -15.76
N SER A 186 28.08 17.06 -15.15
CA SER A 186 28.73 18.30 -15.51
C SER A 186 30.09 18.31 -14.80
N PHE A 187 31.02 17.53 -15.34
CA PHE A 187 32.44 17.65 -15.06
C PHE A 187 33.15 17.43 -16.40
N SER A 188 33.35 18.53 -17.12
CA SER A 188 34.42 18.73 -18.09
C SER A 188 34.29 20.14 -18.66
N GLU A 189 34.81 21.12 -17.93
CA GLU A 189 35.59 22.21 -18.53
C GLU A 189 37.00 22.11 -17.95
#